data_AF-A0A819PCR5-F1
#
_entry.id   AF-A0A819PCR5-F1
#
_cell.length_a   1.000
_cell.length_b   1.000
_cell.length_c   1.000
_cell.angle_alpha   90.00
_cell.angle_beta   90.00
_cell.angle_gamma   90.00
#
_symmetry.space_group_name_H-M   'P 1'
#
loop_
_entity.id
_entity.type
_entity.pdbx_description
1 polymer ?
#
loop_
_entity_poly.entity_id
_entity_poly.type
_entity_poly.pdbx_seq_one_letter_code
_entity_poly.pdbx_strand_id
1 'polypeptide(L)'
;MALASIVPTTSSSYSSSLSSSSGVFQRVSGDPEYYYYYQAIQVTVSTSGTYTFTTDSDLDTMGFFYDTSFDPSIPTENLVTDDDDGGDIHSQFLIEAFLEAGHTYILVVTTHGDSQTGNFVVSAGGPDSVNLVSITPTTSQPITMPTTEPSHLSSYSSELTSNSAIFYRVDGDSESTYHYQAIQVTVSIS
;
A
#
# COMPACT_ATOMS: atom_id res chain seq x y z
N MET A 1 -25.66 13.45 34.11
CA MET A 1 -24.50 14.11 33.50
C MET A 1 -23.36 13.09 33.56
N ALA A 2 -23.10 12.40 32.44
CA ALA A 2 -22.03 11.40 32.39
C ALA A 2 -20.70 12.15 32.23
N LEU A 3 -19.74 11.90 33.12
CA LEU A 3 -18.39 12.39 32.97
C LEU A 3 -17.74 11.60 31.83
N ALA A 4 -17.26 12.28 30.79
CA ALA A 4 -16.36 11.68 29.83
C ALA A 4 -15.09 11.27 30.58
N SER A 5 -14.86 9.95 30.69
CA SER A 5 -13.63 9.41 31.25
C SER A 5 -12.52 9.74 30.26
N ILE A 6 -11.67 10.71 30.60
CA ILE A 6 -10.44 10.99 29.85
C ILE A 6 -9.49 9.85 30.19
N VAL A 7 -9.52 8.78 29.40
CA VAL A 7 -8.52 7.73 29.49
C VAL A 7 -7.21 8.36 29.03
N PRO A 8 -6.16 8.42 29.87
CA PRO A 8 -4.87 8.94 29.44
C PRO A 8 -4.38 8.07 28.28
N THR A 9 -4.25 8.65 27.10
CA THR A 9 -3.68 7.97 25.93
C THR A 9 -2.18 7.91 26.12
N THR A 10 -1.64 6.70 26.15
CA THR A 10 -0.19 6.51 26.10
C THR A 10 0.24 6.53 24.65
N SER A 11 1.33 7.21 24.33
CA SER A 11 1.90 7.23 22.99
C SER A 11 3.24 6.54 22.95
N SER A 12 3.53 5.91 21.82
CA SER A 12 4.81 5.27 21.51
C SER A 12 5.24 5.71 20.11
N SER A 13 6.54 5.78 19.86
CA SER A 13 7.05 6.20 18.56
C SER A 13 8.20 5.32 18.08
N TYR A 14 8.33 5.24 16.76
CA TYR A 14 9.41 4.56 16.06
C TYR A 14 9.88 5.45 14.91
N SER A 15 11.17 5.69 14.78
CA SER A 15 11.74 6.49 13.69
C SER A 15 12.71 5.66 12.84
N SER A 16 12.67 5.87 11.54
CA SER A 16 13.58 5.21 10.57
C SER A 16 13.63 6.01 9.26
N SER A 17 14.24 5.43 8.24
CA SER A 17 14.33 5.97 6.89
C SER A 17 14.13 4.89 5.84
N LEU A 18 13.40 5.22 4.77
CA LEU A 18 13.38 4.43 3.54
C LEU A 18 14.59 4.81 2.68
N SER A 19 15.30 3.81 2.16
CA SER A 19 16.52 3.98 1.37
C SER A 19 16.60 2.93 0.27
N SER A 20 17.57 3.07 -0.64
CA SER A 20 17.87 2.05 -1.64
C SER A 20 18.35 0.70 -1.08
N SER A 21 18.63 0.63 0.22
CA SER A 21 18.94 -0.63 0.92
C SER A 21 17.75 -1.24 1.65
N SER A 22 16.60 -0.56 1.67
CA SER A 22 15.36 -1.09 2.24
C SER A 22 14.85 -2.27 1.43
N GLY A 23 14.04 -3.13 2.07
CA GLY A 23 13.31 -4.16 1.34
C GLY A 23 12.38 -3.54 0.30
N VAL A 24 12.09 -4.29 -0.76
CA VAL A 24 11.16 -3.86 -1.82
C VAL A 24 9.99 -4.81 -1.93
N PHE A 25 8.84 -4.30 -2.36
CA PHE A 25 7.66 -5.08 -2.68
C PHE A 25 6.79 -4.37 -3.72
N GLN A 26 5.92 -5.12 -4.37
CA GLN A 26 4.80 -4.56 -5.13
C GLN A 26 3.66 -4.29 -4.14
N ARG A 27 3.11 -3.08 -4.12
CA ARG A 27 2.01 -2.75 -3.20
C ARG A 27 0.71 -3.36 -3.69
N VAL A 28 -0.21 -3.65 -2.76
CA VAL A 28 -1.52 -4.25 -3.06
C VAL A 28 -2.37 -3.38 -4.01
N SER A 29 -2.36 -2.07 -3.79
CA SER A 29 -3.07 -1.07 -4.59
C SER A 29 -2.18 -0.38 -5.64
N GLY A 30 -0.90 -0.78 -5.74
CA GLY A 30 0.07 -0.17 -6.65
C GLY A 30 0.06 -0.79 -8.05
N ASP A 31 0.64 -0.06 -9.01
CA ASP A 31 0.93 -0.62 -10.33
C ASP A 31 1.90 -1.81 -10.19
N PRO A 32 1.61 -2.99 -10.79
CA PRO A 32 2.49 -4.14 -10.75
C PRO A 32 3.84 -3.90 -11.43
N GLU A 33 4.02 -2.85 -12.23
CA GLU A 33 5.31 -2.51 -12.84
C GLU A 33 6.26 -1.82 -11.85
N TYR A 34 5.76 -1.28 -10.74
CA TYR A 34 6.56 -0.53 -9.78
C TYR A 34 6.82 -1.29 -8.48
N TYR A 35 7.97 -0.98 -7.89
CA TYR A 35 8.42 -1.52 -6.62
C TYR A 35 8.68 -0.37 -5.64
N TYR A 36 8.40 -0.65 -4.37
CA TYR A 36 8.38 0.35 -3.33
C TYR A 36 9.28 -0.09 -2.19
N TYR A 37 10.11 0.84 -1.70
CA TYR A 37 10.88 0.61 -0.49
C TYR A 37 9.95 0.54 0.71
N TYR A 38 10.18 -0.42 1.60
CA TYR A 38 9.36 -0.57 2.80
C TYR A 38 10.19 -0.75 4.07
N GLN A 39 9.54 -0.46 5.19
CA GLN A 39 9.97 -0.85 6.53
C GLN A 39 8.86 -1.69 7.17
N ALA A 40 9.17 -2.93 7.55
CA ALA A 40 8.28 -3.75 8.36
C ALA A 40 8.57 -3.55 9.86
N ILE A 41 7.53 -3.36 10.66
CA ILE A 41 7.58 -3.08 12.08
C ILE A 41 6.64 -4.06 12.77
N GLN A 42 7.18 -4.91 13.64
CA GLN A 42 6.40 -5.75 14.53
C GLN A 42 5.73 -4.87 15.61
N VAL A 43 4.44 -5.10 15.81
CA VAL A 43 3.58 -4.39 16.74
C VAL A 43 3.04 -5.38 17.76
N THR A 44 3.23 -5.07 19.05
CA THR A 44 2.67 -5.85 20.16
C THR A 44 2.16 -4.92 21.26
N VAL A 45 1.07 -5.30 21.91
CA VAL A 45 0.43 -4.54 22.99
C VAL A 45 0.13 -5.42 24.20
N SER A 46 0.11 -4.82 25.40
CA SER A 46 -0.22 -5.55 26.65
C SER A 46 -1.69 -5.43 27.03
N THR A 47 -2.42 -4.50 26.41
CA THR A 47 -3.84 -4.22 26.69
C THR A 47 -4.63 -4.29 25.39
N SER A 48 -5.64 -5.15 25.31
CA SER A 48 -6.51 -5.21 24.12
C SER A 48 -7.33 -3.93 23.98
N GLY A 49 -7.52 -3.46 22.75
CA GLY A 49 -8.32 -2.29 22.46
C GLY A 49 -8.00 -1.67 21.11
N THR A 50 -8.65 -0.54 20.80
CA THR A 50 -8.40 0.20 19.57
C THR A 50 -7.15 1.08 19.71
N TYR A 51 -6.22 0.93 18.76
CA TYR A 51 -5.02 1.73 18.64
C TYR A 51 -5.03 2.48 17.31
N THR A 52 -4.40 3.64 17.30
CA THR A 52 -4.20 4.46 16.10
C THR A 52 -2.71 4.55 15.80
N PHE A 53 -2.35 4.43 14.53
CA PHE A 53 -1.01 4.58 14.00
C PHE A 53 -1.01 5.68 12.95
N THR A 54 -0.11 6.64 13.07
CA THR A 54 0.10 7.70 12.08
C THR A 54 1.58 7.83 11.75
N THR A 55 1.89 8.48 10.64
CA THR A 55 3.24 8.89 10.28
C THR A 55 3.42 10.40 10.32
N ASP A 56 4.65 10.83 10.55
CA ASP A 56 5.15 12.18 10.32
C ASP A 56 6.37 12.09 9.40
N SER A 57 6.25 12.68 8.21
CA SER A 57 7.25 12.66 7.15
C SER A 57 7.02 13.81 6.15
N ASP A 58 8.07 14.12 5.37
CA ASP A 58 7.97 14.91 4.15
C ASP A 58 7.61 14.05 2.92
N LEU A 59 7.63 12.71 3.07
CA LEU A 59 7.18 11.76 2.05
C LEU A 59 5.67 11.61 2.09
N ASP A 60 5.04 11.33 0.96
CA ASP A 60 3.65 10.86 0.91
C ASP A 60 3.64 9.38 1.32
N THR A 61 3.26 9.07 2.57
CA THR A 61 3.44 7.73 3.15
C THR A 61 2.17 6.89 3.08
N MET A 62 2.32 5.59 2.78
CA MET A 62 1.25 4.62 2.95
C MET A 62 1.57 3.63 4.07
N GLY A 63 0.53 3.18 4.76
CA GLY A 63 0.60 2.15 5.78
C GLY A 63 -0.19 0.92 5.37
N PHE A 64 0.37 -0.27 5.57
CA PHE A 64 -0.33 -1.54 5.45
C PHE A 64 -0.21 -2.30 6.77
N PHE A 65 -1.35 -2.75 7.31
CA PHE A 65 -1.41 -3.41 8.60
C PHE A 65 -1.79 -4.88 8.42
N TYR A 66 -0.93 -5.77 8.89
CA TYR A 66 -1.05 -7.22 8.71
C TYR A 66 -1.27 -7.95 10.03
N ASP A 67 -2.04 -9.02 9.97
CA ASP A 67 -2.19 -9.98 11.05
C ASP A 67 -1.03 -10.98 11.05
N THR A 68 -0.38 -11.23 12.20
CA THR A 68 0.62 -12.27 12.42
C THR A 68 1.94 -12.15 11.63
N SER A 69 1.90 -11.93 10.31
CA SER A 69 3.06 -11.93 9.42
C SER A 69 2.82 -11.12 8.15
N PHE A 70 3.91 -10.62 7.57
CA PHE A 70 3.95 -9.99 6.25
C PHE A 70 4.95 -10.74 5.37
N ASP A 71 4.53 -11.14 4.18
CA ASP A 71 5.40 -11.66 3.13
C ASP A 71 5.42 -10.66 1.96
N PRO A 72 6.55 -9.97 1.68
CA PRO A 72 6.59 -8.98 0.62
C PRO A 72 6.39 -9.58 -0.79
N SER A 73 6.48 -10.91 -0.95
CA SER A 73 6.20 -11.60 -2.22
C SER A 73 4.72 -11.95 -2.41
N ILE A 74 3.93 -11.89 -1.33
CA ILE A 74 2.48 -12.11 -1.34
C ILE A 74 1.82 -11.03 -0.46
N PRO A 75 1.88 -9.75 -0.88
CA PRO A 75 1.55 -8.60 -0.04
C PRO A 75 0.05 -8.49 0.30
N THR A 76 -0.81 -9.31 -0.30
CA THR A 76 -2.23 -9.43 0.02
C THR A 76 -2.52 -10.43 1.14
N GLU A 77 -1.59 -11.33 1.45
CA GLU A 77 -1.77 -12.32 2.50
C GLU A 77 -1.71 -11.67 3.88
N ASN A 78 -2.69 -12.00 4.74
CA ASN A 78 -2.87 -11.46 6.09
C ASN A 78 -3.08 -9.94 6.20
N LEU A 79 -3.32 -9.23 5.09
CA LEU A 79 -3.65 -7.81 5.14
C LEU A 79 -4.98 -7.61 5.89
N VAL A 80 -4.97 -6.77 6.91
CA VAL A 80 -6.15 -6.41 7.71
C VAL A 80 -6.77 -5.12 7.18
N THR A 81 -5.93 -4.10 7.01
CA THR A 81 -6.32 -2.78 6.52
C THR A 81 -5.10 -2.03 6.02
N ASP A 82 -5.33 -1.01 5.21
CA ASP A 82 -4.32 -0.08 4.70
C ASP A 82 -4.92 1.32 4.60
N ASP A 83 -4.05 2.32 4.56
CA ASP A 83 -4.42 3.72 4.38
C ASP A 83 -3.24 4.54 3.83
N ASP A 84 -3.54 5.60 3.09
CA ASP A 84 -2.57 6.53 2.51
C ASP A 84 -2.92 8.00 2.68
N ASP A 85 -4.16 8.35 3.02
CA ASP A 85 -4.60 9.74 3.07
C ASP A 85 -5.48 10.08 4.29
N GLY A 86 -5.62 9.18 5.26
CA GLY A 86 -6.37 9.43 6.49
C GLY A 86 -5.71 10.40 7.47
N GLY A 87 -4.45 10.80 7.26
CA GLY A 87 -3.73 11.78 8.07
C GLY A 87 -3.86 13.22 7.55
N ASP A 88 -4.15 14.17 8.45
CA ASP A 88 -4.48 15.57 8.11
C ASP A 88 -3.33 16.38 7.47
N ILE A 89 -2.08 15.92 7.54
CA ILE A 89 -0.88 16.65 7.10
C ILE A 89 -0.12 15.78 6.11
N HIS A 90 0.30 16.34 4.97
CA HIS A 90 1.15 15.69 3.95
C HIS A 90 0.68 14.32 3.43
N SER A 91 -0.63 14.02 3.41
CA SER A 91 -1.14 12.71 2.96
C SER A 91 -0.40 11.56 3.67
N GLN A 92 -0.31 11.64 5.00
CA GLN A 92 0.21 10.53 5.78
C GLN A 92 -0.90 9.51 6.02
N PHE A 93 -0.54 8.25 6.21
CA PHE A 93 -1.53 7.25 6.61
C PHE A 93 -2.03 7.49 8.04
N LEU A 94 -3.27 7.08 8.29
CA LEU A 94 -3.87 6.92 9.61
C LEU A 94 -4.56 5.55 9.67
N ILE A 95 -3.96 4.63 10.41
CA ILE A 95 -4.51 3.30 10.62
C ILE A 95 -5.14 3.22 12.00
N GLU A 96 -6.42 2.90 12.08
CA GLU A 96 -7.11 2.54 13.31
C GLU A 96 -7.41 1.03 13.32
N ALA A 97 -6.92 0.31 14.34
CA ALA A 97 -7.09 -1.14 14.43
C ALA A 97 -7.35 -1.59 15.87
N PHE A 98 -8.24 -2.56 16.04
CA PHE A 98 -8.40 -3.26 17.32
C PHE A 98 -7.32 -4.33 17.46
N LEU A 99 -6.50 -4.21 18.49
CA LEU A 99 -5.39 -5.14 18.77
C LEU A 99 -5.71 -6.00 19.99
N GLU A 100 -5.38 -7.28 19.90
CA GLU A 100 -5.46 -8.22 21.02
C GLU A 100 -4.13 -8.26 21.80
N ALA A 101 -4.22 -8.21 23.13
CA ALA A 101 -3.05 -8.30 23.99
C ALA A 101 -2.27 -9.61 23.76
N GLY A 102 -0.96 -9.50 23.60
CA GLY A 102 -0.06 -10.64 23.36
C GLY A 102 -0.11 -11.20 21.93
N HIS A 103 -0.99 -10.71 21.06
CA HIS A 103 -0.96 -11.03 19.64
C HIS A 103 0.04 -10.16 18.90
N THR A 104 0.60 -10.69 17.81
CA THR A 104 1.60 -9.99 17.00
C THR A 104 0.99 -9.52 15.69
N TYR A 105 1.22 -8.24 15.37
CA TYR A 105 0.82 -7.63 14.11
C TYR A 105 2.04 -7.04 13.41
N ILE A 106 1.96 -6.81 12.10
CA ILE A 106 3.02 -6.13 11.34
C ILE A 106 2.46 -4.86 10.72
N LEU A 107 3.05 -3.72 11.04
CA LEU A 107 2.86 -2.46 10.31
C LEU A 107 3.96 -2.33 9.26
N VAL A 108 3.57 -2.17 8.01
CA VAL A 108 4.48 -1.87 6.90
C VAL A 108 4.31 -0.41 6.50
N VAL A 109 5.40 0.35 6.59
CA VAL A 109 5.47 1.73 6.12
C VAL A 109 6.14 1.76 4.74
N THR A 110 5.51 2.43 3.80
CA THR A 110 6.00 2.66 2.43
C THR A 110 5.59 4.05 1.96
N THR A 111 5.77 4.36 0.68
CA THR A 111 5.39 5.64 0.06
C THR A 111 4.34 5.47 -1.01
N HIS A 112 3.57 6.53 -1.31
CA HIS A 112 2.62 6.59 -2.41
C HIS A 112 3.32 6.53 -3.78
N GLY A 113 4.43 7.28 -3.94
CA GLY A 113 5.29 7.22 -5.13
C GLY A 113 6.30 6.07 -5.07
N ASP A 114 6.72 5.55 -6.23
CA ASP A 114 7.71 4.49 -6.31
C ASP A 114 9.13 5.00 -6.04
N SER A 115 9.99 4.10 -5.54
CA SER A 115 11.42 4.36 -5.33
C SER A 115 11.75 5.60 -4.47
N GLN A 116 10.80 6.10 -3.66
CA GLN A 116 11.01 7.29 -2.82
C GLN A 116 11.79 6.94 -1.55
N THR A 117 12.69 7.84 -1.15
CA THR A 117 13.56 7.67 0.03
C THR A 117 13.46 8.88 0.93
N GLY A 118 13.49 8.67 2.23
CA GLY A 118 13.39 9.74 3.21
C GLY A 118 13.14 9.21 4.63
N ASN A 119 13.14 10.12 5.59
CA ASN A 119 12.92 9.81 7.00
C ASN A 119 11.43 9.84 7.32
N PHE A 120 11.02 9.01 8.27
CA PHE A 120 9.67 9.04 8.82
C PHE A 120 9.67 8.71 10.31
N VAL A 121 8.62 9.14 11.01
CA VAL A 121 8.32 8.77 12.38
C VAL A 121 6.93 8.18 12.44
N VAL A 122 6.79 6.94 12.91
CA VAL A 122 5.50 6.35 13.27
C VAL A 122 5.17 6.78 14.70
N SER A 123 3.95 7.27 14.90
CA SER A 123 3.36 7.51 16.21
C SER A 123 2.20 6.54 16.41
N ALA A 124 2.19 5.85 17.54
CA ALA A 124 1.14 4.94 17.95
C ALA A 124 0.48 5.43 19.24
N GLY A 125 -0.85 5.41 19.29
CA GLY A 125 -1.61 5.83 20.47
C GLY A 125 -2.75 4.87 20.77
N GLY A 126 -3.08 4.69 22.06
CA GLY A 126 -4.19 3.84 22.45
C GLY A 126 -4.29 3.64 23.97
N PRO A 127 -4.97 2.57 24.41
CA PRO A 127 -5.16 2.22 25.82
C PRO A 127 -3.86 2.04 26.63
N ASP A 128 -2.75 1.69 25.97
CA ASP A 128 -1.45 1.43 26.60
C ASP A 128 -0.31 1.78 25.63
N SER A 129 0.94 1.70 26.09
CA SER A 129 2.12 1.77 25.23
C SER A 129 2.15 0.62 24.21
N VAL A 130 2.70 0.93 23.04
CA VAL A 130 2.85 -0.02 21.94
C VAL A 130 4.33 -0.34 21.78
N ASN A 131 4.66 -1.63 21.74
CA ASN A 131 6.02 -2.07 21.43
C ASN A 131 6.19 -2.19 19.91
N LEU A 132 7.08 -1.37 19.36
CA LEU A 132 7.38 -1.24 17.94
C LEU A 132 8.81 -1.71 17.68
N VAL A 133 8.99 -2.77 16.90
CA VAL A 133 10.30 -3.38 16.65
C VAL A 133 10.51 -3.58 15.15
N SER A 134 11.61 -3.06 14.61
CA SER A 134 12.01 -3.31 13.22
C SER A 134 12.26 -4.79 12.99
N ILE A 135 11.73 -5.33 11.90
CA ILE A 135 11.95 -6.73 11.52
C ILE A 135 12.33 -6.85 10.04
N THR A 136 13.01 -7.95 9.73
CA THR A 136 13.13 -8.44 8.35
C THR A 136 12.09 -9.54 8.15
N PRO A 137 11.05 -9.32 7.33
CA PRO A 137 10.03 -10.34 7.10
C PRO A 137 10.63 -11.54 6.35
N THR A 138 9.99 -12.70 6.52
CA THR A 138 10.32 -13.87 5.70
C THR A 138 9.70 -13.68 4.32
N THR A 139 10.43 -14.06 3.28
CA THR A 139 9.94 -13.98 1.90
C THR A 139 9.86 -15.37 1.29
N SER A 140 8.67 -15.76 0.83
CA SER A 140 8.45 -17.09 0.22
C SER A 140 8.99 -17.19 -1.20
N GLN A 141 9.10 -16.06 -1.90
CA GLN A 141 9.64 -16.00 -3.27
C GLN A 141 10.66 -14.87 -3.42
N PRO A 142 11.70 -15.04 -4.27
CA PRO A 142 12.68 -13.98 -4.48
C PRO A 142 12.01 -12.75 -5.13
N ILE A 143 12.18 -11.59 -4.49
CA ILE A 143 11.74 -10.29 -5.02
C ILE A 143 12.99 -9.58 -5.52
N THR A 144 12.97 -9.14 -6.77
CA THR A 144 14.08 -8.38 -7.34
C THR A 144 13.51 -7.13 -7.99
N MET A 145 14.05 -5.96 -7.64
CA MET A 145 13.83 -4.75 -8.44
C MET A 145 14.19 -5.08 -9.90
N PRO A 146 13.36 -4.75 -10.90
CA PRO A 146 13.78 -4.83 -12.28
C PRO A 146 14.99 -3.90 -12.45
N THR A 147 16.16 -4.49 -12.71
CA THR A 147 17.43 -3.75 -12.90
C THR A 147 17.54 -3.09 -14.28
N THR A 148 16.45 -3.09 -15.05
CA THR A 148 16.37 -2.53 -16.38
C THR A 148 15.11 -1.70 -16.50
N GLU A 149 15.29 -0.44 -16.90
CA GLU A 149 14.26 0.40 -17.51
C GLU A 149 13.41 -0.47 -18.46
N PRO A 150 12.06 -0.40 -18.42
CA PRO A 150 11.21 -1.23 -19.25
C PRO A 150 11.39 -0.86 -20.73
N SER A 151 12.38 -1.46 -21.40
CA SER A 151 12.69 -1.21 -22.81
C SER A 151 11.70 -1.88 -23.77
N HIS A 152 10.51 -2.24 -23.31
CA HIS A 152 9.47 -2.90 -24.11
C HIS A 152 8.12 -2.19 -24.03
N LEU A 153 8.13 -0.85 -24.05
CA LEU A 153 6.96 -0.10 -24.50
C LEU A 153 6.78 -0.31 -26.01
N SER A 154 5.96 -1.30 -26.39
CA SER A 154 5.41 -1.37 -27.75
C SER A 154 4.19 -0.46 -27.79
N SER A 155 4.36 0.80 -28.21
CA SER A 155 3.21 1.68 -28.44
C SER A 155 2.55 1.30 -29.78
N TYR A 156 1.25 0.97 -29.72
CA TYR A 156 0.40 0.84 -30.89
C TYR A 156 -0.51 2.05 -30.96
N SER A 157 -0.43 2.84 -32.04
CA SER A 157 -1.39 3.89 -32.34
C SER A 157 -2.10 3.58 -33.65
N SER A 158 -3.39 3.86 -33.70
CA SER A 158 -4.23 3.74 -34.87
C SER A 158 -5.29 4.84 -34.83
N GLU A 159 -5.77 5.22 -36.01
CA GLU A 159 -6.87 6.16 -36.15
C GLU A 159 -8.13 5.42 -36.62
N LEU A 160 -9.26 5.68 -35.97
CA LEU A 160 -10.56 5.24 -36.49
C LEU A 160 -10.90 6.08 -37.71
N THR A 161 -11.17 5.42 -38.84
CA THR A 161 -11.56 6.08 -40.09
C THR A 161 -13.01 5.77 -40.41
N SER A 162 -13.58 6.43 -41.43
CA SER A 162 -14.91 6.10 -41.96
C SER A 162 -15.05 4.65 -42.44
N ASN A 163 -13.94 3.93 -42.59
CA ASN A 163 -13.89 2.52 -43.02
C ASN A 163 -13.69 1.54 -41.84
N SER A 164 -13.54 2.02 -40.60
CA SER A 164 -13.41 1.16 -39.42
C SER A 164 -14.72 0.41 -39.15
N ALA A 165 -14.61 -0.82 -38.63
CA ALA A 165 -15.78 -1.65 -38.34
C ALA A 165 -16.75 -0.94 -37.37
N ILE A 166 -18.05 -1.12 -37.57
CA ILE A 166 -19.09 -0.51 -36.74
C ILE A 166 -19.85 -1.56 -35.92
N PHE A 167 -20.25 -1.22 -34.71
CA PHE A 167 -21.17 -2.06 -33.91
C PHE A 167 -22.38 -1.27 -33.43
N TYR A 168 -23.47 -2.01 -33.13
CA TYR A 168 -24.72 -1.47 -32.62
C TYR A 168 -24.82 -1.77 -31.12
N ARG A 169 -25.16 -0.75 -30.29
CA ARG A 169 -25.50 -0.98 -28.88
C ARG A 169 -26.96 -1.39 -28.77
N VAL A 170 -27.23 -2.48 -28.06
CA VAL A 170 -28.59 -2.96 -27.76
C VAL A 170 -29.04 -2.36 -26.43
N ASP A 171 -29.03 -1.03 -26.32
CA ASP A 171 -29.72 -0.33 -25.24
C ASP A 171 -30.51 0.80 -25.89
N GLY A 172 -31.83 0.70 -25.75
CA GLY A 172 -32.81 1.42 -26.54
C GLY A 172 -32.74 2.92 -26.33
N ASP A 173 -32.22 3.63 -27.33
CA ASP A 173 -32.94 4.71 -28.03
C ASP A 173 -32.11 5.14 -29.26
N SER A 174 -32.67 4.91 -30.45
CA SER A 174 -32.14 5.24 -31.80
C SER A 174 -30.77 4.65 -32.21
N GLU A 175 -30.72 4.11 -33.44
CA GLU A 175 -29.59 3.40 -34.06
C GLU A 175 -28.31 4.26 -34.19
N SER A 176 -27.54 4.37 -33.11
CA SER A 176 -26.22 4.98 -33.15
C SER A 176 -25.17 3.91 -33.52
N THR A 177 -24.44 4.14 -34.61
CA THR A 177 -23.33 3.29 -35.07
C THR A 177 -22.00 3.87 -34.61
N TYR A 178 -21.16 3.02 -34.01
CA TYR A 178 -19.86 3.43 -33.47
C TYR A 178 -18.74 2.67 -34.16
N HIS A 179 -17.74 3.39 -34.65
CA HIS A 179 -16.50 2.79 -35.16
C HIS A 179 -15.70 2.19 -34.00
N TYR A 180 -15.15 1.00 -34.20
CA TYR A 180 -14.27 0.34 -33.24
C TYR A 180 -13.10 -0.33 -33.96
N GLN A 181 -12.08 -0.68 -33.18
CA GLN A 181 -10.99 -1.54 -33.61
C GLN A 181 -10.70 -2.55 -32.51
N ALA A 182 -10.55 -3.82 -32.87
CA ALA A 182 -10.03 -4.85 -31.98
C ALA A 182 -8.51 -4.92 -32.11
N ILE A 183 -7.80 -4.83 -31.00
CA ILE A 183 -6.33 -4.97 -30.96
C ILE A 183 -6.02 -6.33 -30.34
N GLN A 184 -5.27 -7.16 -31.07
CA GLN A 184 -4.76 -8.43 -30.53
C GLN A 184 -3.37 -8.20 -29.92
N VAL A 185 -3.26 -8.31 -28.60
CA VAL A 185 -1.98 -8.26 -27.89
C VAL A 185 -1.44 -9.68 -27.76
N THR A 186 -0.25 -9.94 -28.31
CA THR A 186 0.42 -11.25 -28.19
C THR A 186 1.67 -11.06 -27.33
N VAL A 187 1.68 -11.66 -26.15
CA VAL A 187 2.85 -11.68 -25.27
C VAL A 187 3.66 -12.93 -25.59
N SER A 188 4.92 -12.76 -25.96
CA SER A 188 5.84 -13.87 -26.19
C SER A 188 6.88 -13.87 -25.07
N ILE A 189 7.02 -15.00 -24.37
CA ILE A 189 8.09 -15.24 -23.41
C ILE A 189 9.16 -16.10 -24.10
N SER A 190 10.41 -15.64 -24.07
CA SER A 190 11.59 -16.36 -24.59
C SER A 190 12.12 -17.38 -23.60
#